data_AF-A0A840G8S7-F1
#
_entry.id   AF-A0A840G8S7-F1
#
_cell.length_a   1.000
_cell.length_b   1.000
_cell.length_c   1.000
_cell.angle_alpha   90.00
_cell.angle_beta   90.00
_cell.angle_gamma   90.00
#
_symmetry.space_group_name_H-M   'P 1'
#
loop_
_entity.id
_entity.type
_entity.pdbx_description
1 polymer ?
#
loop_
_entity_poly.entity_id
_entity_poly.type
_entity_poly.pdbx_seq_one_letter_code
_entity_poly.pdbx_strand_id
1 'polypeptide(L)'
;MMALLVCVNAWSVEPEVTCKEVSPKKPPSVRTKEPLVQEISITCGNQTVSQTAPEKTPDKKERDDASFSWGKIVEEIFKLIGTLSWPVAAVLIAYLFKKELAAMLARLKKGKFGSAEFEFENYVREVDAEADIPRAPENESISPTAAARASTDPRGAIVSAWIEVEDELFNLVRRRDLSEQASSPRQSKNTVWAIRAVQKAQALDSNWIALFHDLRTLRNEAAHSTDFSPPPEAVIKYVQLAKELANAMRVAAIG
;
A
#
# COMPACT_ATOMS: atom_id res chain seq x y z
N MET A 1 -9.02 33.24 -15.43
CA MET A 1 -10.17 34.00 -15.98
C MET A 1 -11.04 34.33 -14.79
N MET A 2 -11.14 35.53 -14.22
CA MET A 2 -11.17 36.93 -14.64
C MET A 2 -10.61 37.78 -13.46
N ALA A 3 -9.70 38.73 -13.69
CA ALA A 3 -9.91 40.16 -13.96
C ALA A 3 -9.79 41.07 -12.70
N LEU A 4 -8.68 41.81 -12.67
CA LEU A 4 -8.53 43.25 -12.40
C LEU A 4 -9.41 43.92 -11.32
N LEU A 5 -8.76 44.66 -10.39
CA LEU A 5 -8.81 46.13 -10.40
C LEU A 5 -7.73 46.73 -9.47
N VAL A 6 -7.03 47.74 -9.99
CA VAL A 6 -6.17 48.69 -9.28
C VAL A 6 -7.03 49.87 -8.82
N CYS A 7 -6.77 50.45 -7.65
CA CYS A 7 -6.96 51.87 -7.40
C CYS A 7 -6.01 52.38 -6.29
N VAL A 8 -5.48 53.58 -6.54
CA VAL A 8 -4.47 54.37 -5.82
C VAL A 8 -5.16 55.34 -4.83
N ASN A 9 -4.41 55.79 -3.81
CA ASN A 9 -4.39 57.16 -3.19
C ASN A 9 -4.02 57.03 -1.70
N ALA A 10 -3.49 58.01 -0.97
CA ALA A 10 -2.62 59.18 -1.14
C ALA A 10 -2.39 59.70 0.31
N TRP A 11 -1.33 60.49 0.52
CA TRP A 11 -0.93 61.23 1.74
C TRP A 11 -2.06 61.67 2.71
N SER A 12 -1.85 61.76 4.03
CA SER A 12 -1.19 62.93 4.64
C SER A 12 -1.02 62.85 6.18
N VAL A 13 0.08 63.46 6.66
CA VAL A 13 0.19 64.43 7.78
C VAL A 13 0.33 63.94 9.25
N GLU A 14 1.50 64.25 9.82
CA GLU A 14 1.85 64.35 11.25
C GLU A 14 1.05 65.43 11.99
N PRO A 15 1.01 65.36 13.33
CA PRO A 15 1.38 66.57 14.06
C PRO A 15 2.53 66.38 15.05
N GLU A 16 3.46 67.34 14.99
CA GLU A 16 4.44 67.68 16.01
C GLU A 16 3.77 67.93 17.38
N VAL A 17 4.41 67.47 18.45
CA VAL A 17 4.27 68.10 19.76
C VAL A 17 5.67 68.37 20.32
N THR A 18 6.11 69.61 20.11
CA THR A 18 7.19 70.26 20.86
C THR A 18 6.80 70.49 22.31
N CYS A 19 7.71 70.24 23.25
CA CYS A 19 7.78 70.98 24.51
C CYS A 19 9.24 71.14 24.95
N LYS A 20 9.50 72.32 25.53
CA LYS A 20 10.77 73.04 25.64
C LYS A 20 11.37 72.92 27.05
N GLU A 21 12.67 73.08 27.09
CA GLU A 21 13.63 72.99 28.21
C GLU A 21 13.44 74.03 29.33
N VAL A 22 13.65 73.63 30.61
CA VAL A 22 13.94 74.55 31.74
C VAL A 22 14.87 73.86 32.76
N SER A 23 15.96 74.55 33.12
CA SER A 23 16.88 74.31 34.25
C SER A 23 17.02 75.65 35.04
N PRO A 24 17.63 75.76 36.25
CA PRO A 24 17.96 74.79 37.31
C PRO A 24 17.63 75.31 38.75
N LYS A 25 17.82 74.50 39.80
CA LYS A 25 18.25 74.96 41.16
C LYS A 25 18.84 73.78 41.99
N LYS A 26 19.92 74.05 42.73
CA LYS A 26 20.82 73.12 43.47
C LYS A 26 20.52 73.15 45.00
N PRO A 27 21.21 72.36 45.87
CA PRO A 27 20.86 71.02 46.40
C PRO A 27 20.53 71.02 47.92
N PRO A 28 20.35 69.85 48.57
CA PRO A 28 21.46 69.39 49.44
C PRO A 28 21.79 67.89 49.35
N SER A 29 23.11 67.64 49.41
CA SER A 29 23.84 66.51 49.99
C SER A 29 23.05 65.28 50.48
N VAL A 30 23.18 64.14 49.79
CA VAL A 30 23.51 62.83 50.41
C VAL A 30 24.33 62.00 49.41
N ARG A 31 25.32 61.30 49.95
CA ARG A 31 26.49 60.64 49.34
C ARG A 31 26.12 59.32 48.66
N THR A 32 26.16 59.28 47.32
CA THR A 32 26.15 58.04 46.54
C THR A 32 27.52 57.84 45.91
N LYS A 33 28.13 56.66 46.11
CA LYS A 33 29.41 56.27 45.52
C LYS A 33 29.19 55.97 44.03
N GLU A 34 29.48 56.93 43.17
CA GLU A 34 29.71 56.69 41.73
C GLU A 34 31.19 56.37 41.48
N PRO A 35 31.53 55.44 40.56
CA PRO A 35 32.88 55.31 40.07
C PRO A 35 33.22 56.50 39.16
N LEU A 36 34.40 57.09 39.39
CA LEU A 36 34.98 58.13 38.54
C LEU A 36 35.21 57.58 37.13
N VAL A 37 34.34 57.94 36.19
CA VAL A 37 34.58 57.76 34.75
C VAL A 37 35.32 59.01 34.27
N GLN A 38 36.60 58.89 33.92
CA GLN A 38 37.33 59.96 33.24
C GLN A 38 36.97 59.93 31.75
N GLU A 39 36.09 60.86 31.35
CA GLU A 39 35.83 61.13 29.94
C GLU A 39 36.94 62.06 29.40
N ILE A 40 37.73 61.58 28.44
CA ILE A 40 38.71 62.40 27.73
C ILE A 40 38.05 62.85 26.43
N SER A 41 37.66 64.11 26.34
CA SER A 41 37.16 64.72 25.10
C SER A 41 38.29 65.47 24.40
N ILE A 42 38.54 65.11 23.14
CA ILE A 42 39.47 65.82 22.26
C ILE A 42 38.62 66.47 21.16
N THR A 43 38.60 67.79 21.13
CA THR A 43 37.92 68.59 20.10
C THR A 43 38.89 68.93 18.98
N CYS A 44 38.53 68.59 17.74
CA CYS A 44 39.23 69.04 16.55
C CYS A 44 38.21 69.65 15.58
N GLY A 45 38.16 70.98 15.50
CA GLY A 45 37.14 71.69 14.72
C GLY A 45 35.71 71.45 15.22
N ASN A 46 34.77 71.18 14.31
CA ASN A 46 33.33 71.08 14.61
C ASN A 46 32.86 69.63 14.89
N GLN A 47 33.78 68.73 15.26
CA GLN A 47 33.43 67.35 15.62
C GLN A 47 34.07 66.96 16.95
N THR A 48 33.28 66.26 17.77
CA THR A 48 33.71 65.69 19.05
C THR A 48 33.61 64.17 18.97
N VAL A 49 34.70 63.47 19.24
CA VAL A 49 34.75 62.00 19.32
C VAL A 49 35.09 61.60 20.76
N SER A 50 34.15 60.94 21.44
CA SER A 50 34.37 60.35 22.77
C SER A 50 34.76 58.89 22.62
N GLN A 51 35.85 58.47 23.28
CA GLN A 51 36.24 57.05 23.40
C GLN A 51 36.27 56.65 24.88
N THR A 52 35.69 55.51 25.20
CA THR A 52 35.74 54.90 26.53
C THR A 52 36.78 53.78 26.51
N ALA A 53 37.92 53.98 27.18
CA ALA A 53 38.95 52.96 27.32
C ALA A 53 38.79 52.23 28.68
N PRO A 54 38.72 50.88 28.72
CA PRO A 54 38.68 50.14 29.97
C PRO A 54 40.08 50.06 30.61
N GLU A 55 40.15 50.42 31.89
CA GLU A 55 41.35 50.37 32.72
C GLU A 55 41.83 48.93 32.95
N LYS A 56 43.09 48.67 32.58
CA LYS A 56 43.78 47.38 32.68
C LYS A 56 44.07 47.05 34.15
N THR A 57 43.31 46.14 34.74
CA THR A 57 43.61 45.58 36.07
C THR A 57 44.69 44.49 35.98
N PRO A 58 45.52 44.33 37.04
CA PRO A 58 46.75 43.56 36.96
C PRO A 58 46.50 42.04 37.02
N ASP A 59 47.37 41.36 36.30
CA ASP A 59 47.51 39.92 36.10
C ASP A 59 47.42 39.11 37.41
N LYS A 60 46.41 38.25 37.53
CA LYS A 60 46.29 37.22 38.57
C LYS A 60 46.51 35.84 37.95
N LYS A 61 47.79 35.48 37.91
CA LYS A 61 48.40 34.15 38.06
C LYS A 61 47.42 32.95 38.03
N GLU A 62 47.37 32.36 36.85
CA GLU A 62 47.17 30.95 36.48
C GLU A 62 47.24 29.96 37.67
N ARG A 63 46.12 29.27 37.90
CA ARG A 63 46.03 28.07 38.73
C ARG A 63 45.49 26.97 37.83
N ASP A 64 46.40 26.20 37.25
CA ASP A 64 46.11 25.02 36.46
C ASP A 64 45.58 23.91 37.38
N ASP A 65 44.27 23.95 37.65
CA ASP A 65 43.57 22.83 38.22
C ASP A 65 43.31 21.85 37.07
N ALA A 66 43.86 20.64 37.19
CA ALA A 66 43.67 19.52 36.26
C ALA A 66 42.19 19.13 36.15
N SER A 67 41.40 19.95 35.47
CA SER A 67 40.06 19.62 35.00
C SER A 67 40.22 18.67 33.81
N PHE A 68 40.45 17.40 34.14
CA PHE A 68 40.20 16.30 33.20
C PHE A 68 38.88 16.60 32.50
N SER A 69 38.89 16.68 31.17
CA SER A 69 37.84 17.28 30.34
C SER A 69 36.51 16.50 30.38
N TRP A 70 35.86 16.46 31.55
CA TRP A 70 34.58 15.80 31.79
C TRP A 70 33.50 16.30 30.83
N GLY A 71 33.51 17.59 30.48
CA GLY A 71 32.60 18.15 29.47
C GLY A 71 32.75 17.50 28.09
N LYS A 72 33.99 17.25 27.62
CA LYS A 72 34.26 16.62 26.32
C LYS A 72 33.81 15.16 26.29
N ILE A 73 34.00 14.43 27.39
CA ILE A 73 33.57 13.02 27.50
C ILE A 73 32.05 12.93 27.47
N VAL A 74 31.36 13.83 28.18
CA VAL A 74 29.90 13.92 28.18
C VAL A 74 29.36 14.22 26.78
N GLU A 75 29.97 15.16 26.05
CA GLU A 75 29.60 15.49 24.67
C GLU A 75 29.74 14.29 23.71
N GLU A 76 30.81 13.51 23.82
CA GLU A 76 31.03 12.33 22.96
C GLU A 76 30.06 11.18 23.28
N ILE A 77 29.70 10.99 24.56
CA ILE A 77 28.69 10.01 24.97
C ILE A 77 27.30 10.37 24.40
N PHE A 78 26.92 11.65 24.42
CA PHE A 78 25.65 12.09 23.84
C PHE A 78 25.58 11.90 22.33
N LYS A 79 26.69 12.08 21.59
CA LYS A 79 26.73 11.80 20.15
C LYS A 79 26.53 10.31 19.84
N LEU A 80 27.13 9.43 20.64
CA LEU A 80 26.93 7.98 20.53
C LEU A 80 25.51 7.56 20.88
N ILE A 81 24.95 8.09 21.97
CA ILE A 81 23.55 7.84 22.37
C ILE A 81 22.59 8.37 21.30
N GLY A 82 22.80 9.58 20.79
CA GLY A 82 21.95 10.16 19.75
C GLY A 82 21.89 9.30 18.48
N THR A 83 23.02 8.69 18.09
CA THR A 83 23.10 7.84 16.90
C THR A 83 22.60 6.42 17.14
N LEU A 84 22.78 5.86 18.34
CA LEU A 84 22.27 4.53 18.72
C LEU A 84 20.83 4.51 19.22
N SER A 85 20.27 5.67 19.57
CA SER A 85 18.90 5.74 20.11
C SER A 85 17.86 5.23 19.11
N TRP A 86 17.99 5.60 17.82
CA TRP A 86 17.04 5.17 16.79
C TRP A 86 17.13 3.68 16.43
N PRO A 87 18.31 3.03 16.23
CA PRO A 87 18.35 1.60 15.93
C PRO A 87 17.95 0.76 17.15
N VAL A 88 18.34 1.17 18.36
CA VAL A 88 17.92 0.48 19.58
C VAL A 88 16.41 0.62 19.76
N ALA A 89 15.84 1.81 19.62
CA ALA A 89 14.40 2.00 19.66
C ALA A 89 13.68 1.20 18.57
N ALA A 90 14.18 1.20 17.34
CA ALA A 90 13.59 0.42 16.24
C ALA A 90 13.60 -1.09 16.53
N VAL A 91 14.72 -1.64 17.02
CA VAL A 91 14.83 -3.05 17.40
C VAL A 91 13.91 -3.37 18.57
N LEU A 92 13.82 -2.49 19.57
CA LEU A 92 12.97 -2.69 20.75
C LEU A 92 11.48 -2.65 20.37
N ILE A 93 11.07 -1.70 19.53
CA ILE A 93 9.72 -1.61 18.96
C ILE A 93 9.43 -2.86 18.13
N ALA A 94 10.34 -3.26 17.22
CA ALA A 94 10.16 -4.46 16.42
C ALA A 94 10.04 -5.72 17.29
N TYR A 95 10.79 -5.82 18.39
CA TYR A 95 10.74 -6.96 19.30
C TYR A 95 9.43 -7.02 20.10
N LEU A 96 8.98 -5.88 20.65
CA LEU A 96 7.73 -5.79 21.42
C LEU A 96 6.50 -6.02 20.53
N PHE A 97 6.49 -5.42 19.35
CA PHE A 97 5.35 -5.46 18.44
C PHE A 97 5.45 -6.54 17.36
N LYS A 98 6.44 -7.46 17.41
CA LYS A 98 6.65 -8.48 16.36
C LYS A 98 5.37 -9.26 16.03
N LYS A 99 4.55 -9.56 17.04
CA LYS A 99 3.29 -10.30 16.86
C LYS A 99 2.22 -9.45 16.17
N GLU A 100 2.09 -8.18 16.54
CA GLU A 100 1.13 -7.25 15.96
C GLU A 100 1.54 -6.82 14.55
N LEU A 101 2.82 -6.53 14.33
CA LEU A 101 3.42 -6.29 13.02
C LEU A 101 3.23 -7.50 12.11
N ALA A 102 3.48 -8.71 12.60
CA ALA A 102 3.23 -9.93 11.83
C ALA A 102 1.74 -10.12 11.50
N ALA A 103 0.83 -9.80 12.43
CA ALA A 103 -0.61 -9.88 12.18
C ALA A 103 -1.08 -8.85 11.12
N MET A 104 -0.56 -7.62 11.17
CA MET A 104 -0.86 -6.58 10.19
C MET A 104 -0.23 -6.88 8.82
N LEU A 105 1.03 -7.34 8.79
CA LEU A 105 1.69 -7.81 7.57
C LEU A 105 0.98 -9.02 6.98
N ALA A 106 0.45 -9.93 7.80
CA ALA A 106 -0.36 -11.05 7.32
C ALA A 106 -1.67 -10.57 6.68
N ARG A 107 -2.30 -9.52 7.21
CA ARG A 107 -3.48 -8.89 6.59
C ARG A 107 -3.14 -8.21 5.27
N LEU A 108 -2.00 -7.52 5.18
CA LEU A 108 -1.52 -6.94 3.92
C LEU A 108 -1.12 -8.02 2.89
N LYS A 109 -0.54 -9.13 3.34
CA LYS A 109 -0.21 -10.28 2.48
C LYS A 109 -1.48 -10.95 1.93
N LYS A 110 -2.53 -11.08 2.75
CA LYS A 110 -3.89 -11.49 2.34
C LYS A 110 -4.63 -10.44 1.51
N GLY A 111 -4.22 -9.18 1.55
CA GLY A 111 -4.75 -8.13 0.68
C GLY A 111 -4.10 -8.13 -0.71
N LYS A 112 -2.90 -8.70 -0.85
CA LYS A 112 -2.23 -8.87 -2.15
C LYS A 112 -2.64 -10.15 -2.87
N PHE A 113 -3.11 -11.14 -2.11
CA PHE A 113 -3.76 -12.35 -2.62
C PHE A 113 -5.02 -12.56 -1.77
N GLY A 114 -6.18 -12.18 -2.30
CA GLY A 114 -7.45 -12.44 -1.64
C GLY A 114 -7.54 -13.92 -1.27
N SER A 115 -8.17 -14.27 -0.13
CA SER A 115 -8.26 -15.68 0.28
C SER A 115 -8.85 -16.57 -0.83
N ALA A 116 -9.84 -16.04 -1.56
CA ALA A 116 -10.44 -16.69 -2.72
C ALA A 116 -9.46 -16.88 -3.89
N GLU A 117 -8.52 -15.96 -4.12
CA GLU A 117 -7.54 -16.04 -5.23
C GLU A 117 -6.52 -17.15 -4.97
N PHE A 118 -6.02 -17.21 -3.73
CA PHE A 118 -5.07 -18.25 -3.33
C PHE A 118 -5.75 -19.63 -3.30
N GLU A 119 -6.98 -19.72 -2.79
CA GLU A 119 -7.75 -20.95 -2.81
C GLU A 119 -8.06 -21.38 -4.25
N PHE A 120 -8.47 -20.46 -5.13
CA PHE A 120 -8.70 -20.75 -6.54
C PHE A 120 -7.42 -21.27 -7.23
N GLU A 121 -6.27 -20.62 -7.05
CA GLU A 121 -5.00 -21.05 -7.65
C GLU A 121 -4.61 -22.46 -7.19
N ASN A 122 -4.69 -22.72 -5.88
CA ASN A 122 -4.35 -24.04 -5.35
C ASN A 122 -5.31 -25.11 -5.85
N TYR A 123 -6.61 -24.80 -5.90
CA TYR A 123 -7.63 -25.74 -6.32
C TYR A 123 -7.50 -26.04 -7.82
N VAL A 124 -7.23 -25.03 -8.67
CA VAL A 124 -6.92 -25.25 -10.09
C VAL A 124 -5.68 -26.14 -10.23
N ARG A 125 -4.64 -25.92 -9.42
CA ARG A 125 -3.42 -26.75 -9.46
C ARG A 125 -3.68 -28.19 -9.01
N GLU A 126 -4.50 -28.38 -7.98
CA GLU A 126 -4.90 -29.70 -7.48
C GLU A 126 -5.73 -30.45 -8.53
N VAL A 127 -6.71 -29.79 -9.12
CA VAL A 127 -7.55 -30.35 -10.19
C VAL A 127 -6.71 -30.71 -11.42
N ASP A 128 -5.76 -29.85 -11.82
CA ASP A 128 -4.82 -30.11 -12.90
C ASP A 128 -3.91 -31.32 -12.61
N ALA A 129 -3.51 -31.50 -11.34
CA ALA A 129 -2.64 -32.60 -10.93
C ALA A 129 -3.37 -33.95 -10.79
N GLU A 130 -4.62 -33.93 -10.29
CA GLU A 130 -5.43 -35.13 -10.07
C GLU A 130 -6.12 -35.63 -11.34
N ALA A 131 -6.29 -34.76 -12.35
CA ALA A 131 -6.88 -35.10 -13.63
C ALA A 131 -6.00 -36.07 -14.44
N ASP A 132 -6.19 -37.37 -14.24
CA ASP A 132 -5.67 -38.44 -15.12
C ASP A 132 -6.52 -38.52 -16.40
N ILE A 133 -6.41 -37.48 -17.21
CA ILE A 133 -7.22 -37.23 -18.39
C ILE A 133 -6.31 -37.15 -19.62
N PRO A 134 -6.66 -37.80 -20.76
CA PRO A 134 -5.90 -37.68 -22.00
C PRO A 134 -5.85 -36.22 -22.46
N ARG A 135 -4.69 -35.57 -22.28
CA ARG A 135 -4.49 -34.17 -22.69
C ARG A 135 -4.29 -34.07 -24.20
N ALA A 136 -4.93 -33.07 -24.80
CA ALA A 136 -4.45 -32.55 -26.08
C ALA A 136 -3.02 -32.00 -25.86
N PRO A 137 -2.10 -32.14 -26.83
CA PRO A 137 -0.72 -31.71 -26.65
C PRO A 137 -0.65 -30.25 -26.19
N GLU A 138 0.07 -30.02 -25.09
CA GLU A 138 0.25 -28.74 -24.38
C GLU A 138 0.76 -27.60 -25.29
N ASN A 139 1.26 -27.94 -26.48
CA ASN A 139 1.87 -27.02 -27.43
C ASN A 139 0.88 -26.36 -28.42
N GLU A 140 -0.44 -26.61 -28.32
CA GLU A 140 -1.45 -25.88 -29.11
C GLU A 140 -2.27 -24.86 -28.29
N SER A 141 -2.11 -24.76 -26.96
CA SER A 141 -3.28 -24.48 -26.12
C SER A 141 -3.40 -23.10 -25.44
N ILE A 142 -2.55 -22.11 -25.72
CA ILE A 142 -2.81 -20.74 -25.27
C ILE A 142 -2.96 -19.84 -26.48
N SER A 143 -4.18 -19.80 -27.04
CA SER A 143 -4.51 -18.74 -27.97
C SER A 143 -4.18 -17.39 -27.30
N PRO A 144 -3.43 -16.49 -27.94
CA PRO A 144 -3.07 -15.19 -27.35
C PRO A 144 -4.31 -14.40 -26.91
N THR A 145 -5.47 -14.69 -27.52
CA THR A 145 -6.77 -14.15 -27.12
C THR A 145 -7.27 -14.66 -25.76
N ALA A 146 -6.96 -15.90 -25.39
CA ALA A 146 -7.32 -16.47 -24.08
C ALA A 146 -6.44 -15.88 -22.97
N ALA A 147 -5.14 -15.71 -23.21
CA ALA A 147 -4.24 -15.04 -22.27
C ALA A 147 -4.58 -13.55 -22.07
N ALA A 148 -4.92 -12.85 -23.16
CA ALA A 148 -5.34 -11.46 -23.10
C ALA A 148 -6.65 -11.27 -22.30
N ARG A 149 -7.63 -12.18 -22.49
CA ARG A 149 -8.88 -12.17 -21.71
C ARG A 149 -8.66 -12.54 -20.26
N ALA A 150 -7.84 -13.56 -19.97
CA ALA A 150 -7.50 -13.95 -18.61
C ALA A 150 -6.85 -12.82 -17.80
N SER A 151 -6.10 -11.93 -18.47
CA SER A 151 -5.46 -10.78 -17.83
C SER A 151 -6.36 -9.56 -17.69
N THR A 152 -7.31 -9.38 -18.61
CA THR A 152 -8.17 -8.17 -18.67
C THR A 152 -9.49 -8.36 -17.94
N ASP A 153 -10.08 -9.54 -18.02
CA ASP A 153 -11.34 -9.93 -17.39
C ASP A 153 -11.30 -11.41 -16.96
N PRO A 154 -10.67 -11.71 -15.80
CA PRO A 154 -10.57 -13.07 -15.26
C PRO A 154 -11.93 -13.75 -15.08
N ARG A 155 -12.90 -13.02 -14.53
CA ARG A 155 -14.24 -13.55 -14.25
C ARG A 155 -14.98 -13.87 -15.53
N GLY A 156 -14.97 -12.95 -16.50
CA GLY A 156 -15.60 -13.17 -17.80
C GLY A 156 -14.97 -14.33 -18.54
N ALA A 157 -13.65 -14.52 -18.46
CA ALA A 157 -12.97 -15.68 -19.04
C ALA A 157 -13.45 -17.01 -18.44
N ILE A 158 -13.54 -17.10 -17.10
CA ILE A 158 -14.04 -18.29 -16.38
C ILE A 158 -15.50 -18.58 -16.74
N VAL A 159 -16.36 -17.56 -16.69
CA VAL A 159 -17.80 -17.71 -16.99
C VAL A 159 -18.01 -18.10 -18.46
N SER A 160 -17.28 -17.49 -19.39
CA SER A 160 -17.40 -17.82 -20.81
C SER A 160 -16.98 -19.26 -21.10
N ALA A 161 -15.88 -19.73 -20.49
CA ALA A 161 -15.44 -21.11 -20.63
C ALA A 161 -16.44 -22.10 -19.99
N TRP A 162 -17.05 -21.74 -18.87
CA TRP A 162 -18.09 -22.56 -18.24
C TRP A 162 -19.35 -22.69 -19.09
N ILE A 163 -19.78 -21.61 -19.77
CA ILE A 163 -20.94 -21.64 -20.68
C ILE A 163 -20.71 -22.68 -21.79
N GLU A 164 -19.50 -22.78 -22.34
CA GLU A 164 -19.16 -23.78 -23.37
C GLU A 164 -19.30 -25.22 -22.83
N VAL A 165 -18.91 -25.46 -21.57
CA VAL A 165 -19.11 -26.76 -20.90
C VAL A 165 -20.61 -27.06 -20.71
N GLU A 166 -21.41 -26.08 -20.28
CA GLU A 166 -22.85 -26.27 -20.11
C GLU A 166 -23.54 -26.58 -21.43
N ASP A 167 -23.20 -25.85 -22.50
CA ASP A 167 -23.73 -26.08 -23.83
C ASP A 167 -23.41 -27.50 -24.33
N GLU A 168 -22.17 -27.96 -24.19
CA GLU A 168 -21.80 -29.31 -24.60
C GLU A 168 -22.41 -30.41 -23.71
N LEU A 169 -22.61 -30.14 -22.42
CA LEU A 169 -23.34 -31.04 -21.52
C LEU A 169 -24.79 -31.21 -21.98
N PHE A 170 -25.50 -30.12 -22.28
CA PHE A 170 -26.87 -30.19 -22.77
C PHE A 170 -26.96 -30.77 -24.19
N ASN A 171 -25.93 -30.56 -25.02
CA ASN A 171 -25.81 -31.24 -26.32
C ASN A 171 -25.70 -32.75 -26.13
N LEU A 172 -24.84 -33.21 -25.21
CA LEU A 172 -24.67 -34.63 -24.88
C LEU A 172 -25.98 -35.26 -24.41
N VAL A 173 -26.66 -34.62 -23.44
CA VAL A 173 -27.97 -35.07 -22.94
C VAL A 173 -28.98 -35.22 -24.08
N ARG A 174 -29.01 -34.26 -25.01
CA ARG A 174 -29.95 -34.25 -26.14
C ARG A 174 -29.59 -35.30 -27.19
N ARG A 175 -28.32 -35.48 -27.55
CA ARG A 175 -27.90 -36.45 -28.56
C ARG A 175 -28.03 -37.90 -28.10
N ARG A 176 -28.01 -38.13 -26.79
CA ARG A 176 -28.21 -39.44 -26.17
C ARG A 176 -29.67 -39.69 -25.72
N ASP A 177 -30.60 -38.82 -26.12
CA ASP A 177 -32.02 -38.88 -25.75
C ASP A 177 -32.30 -39.02 -24.24
N LEU A 178 -31.43 -38.46 -23.40
CA LEU A 178 -31.52 -38.57 -21.94
C LEU A 178 -32.55 -37.58 -21.36
N SER A 179 -33.06 -36.65 -22.16
CA SER A 179 -34.04 -35.63 -21.75
C SER A 179 -35.39 -36.20 -21.33
N GLU A 180 -35.79 -37.37 -21.83
CA GLU A 180 -37.07 -38.01 -21.50
C GLU A 180 -37.15 -38.45 -20.03
N GLN A 181 -35.98 -38.59 -19.38
CA GLN A 181 -35.89 -38.93 -17.96
C GLN A 181 -36.17 -37.74 -17.04
N ALA A 182 -36.32 -36.52 -17.58
CA ALA A 182 -36.65 -35.34 -16.80
C ALA A 182 -38.15 -35.30 -16.46
N SER A 183 -38.48 -35.15 -15.17
CA SER A 183 -39.87 -35.07 -14.71
C SER A 183 -40.56 -33.75 -15.09
N SER A 184 -39.82 -32.73 -15.55
CA SER A 184 -40.38 -31.48 -16.03
C SER A 184 -39.45 -30.73 -17.00
N PRO A 185 -39.97 -29.83 -17.85
CA PRO A 185 -39.14 -28.98 -18.72
C PRO A 185 -38.14 -28.09 -17.96
N ARG A 186 -38.46 -27.66 -16.74
CA ARG A 186 -37.54 -26.87 -15.90
C ARG A 186 -36.35 -27.71 -15.43
N GLN A 187 -36.59 -28.96 -15.07
CA GLN A 187 -35.54 -29.88 -14.62
C GLN A 187 -34.55 -30.19 -15.75
N SER A 188 -35.04 -30.31 -16.99
CA SER A 188 -34.18 -30.53 -18.17
C SER A 188 -33.17 -29.42 -18.43
N LYS A 189 -33.36 -28.22 -17.84
CA LYS A 189 -32.45 -27.06 -17.95
C LYS A 189 -31.50 -26.91 -16.75
N ASN A 190 -31.55 -27.83 -15.78
CA ASN A 190 -30.68 -27.77 -14.61
C ASN A 190 -29.39 -28.54 -14.87
N THR A 191 -28.24 -27.85 -14.83
CA THR A 191 -26.91 -28.42 -15.06
C THR A 191 -26.60 -29.59 -14.12
N VAL A 192 -27.04 -29.51 -12.85
CA VAL A 192 -26.83 -30.59 -11.86
C VAL A 192 -27.66 -31.82 -12.18
N TRP A 193 -28.85 -31.65 -12.75
CA TRP A 193 -29.62 -32.79 -13.21
C TRP A 193 -28.99 -33.40 -14.46
N ALA A 194 -28.56 -32.57 -15.42
CA ALA A 194 -27.96 -33.01 -16.67
C ALA A 194 -26.72 -33.89 -16.44
N ILE A 195 -25.80 -33.46 -15.56
CA ILE A 195 -24.60 -34.26 -15.24
C ILE A 195 -24.95 -35.59 -14.56
N ARG A 196 -25.96 -35.61 -13.68
CA ARG A 196 -26.43 -36.85 -13.03
C ARG A 196 -27.06 -37.82 -14.04
N ALA A 197 -27.79 -37.30 -15.02
CA ALA A 197 -28.36 -38.11 -16.10
C ALA A 197 -27.24 -38.75 -16.95
N VAL A 198 -26.23 -37.96 -17.32
CA VAL A 198 -25.04 -38.44 -18.05
C VAL A 198 -24.27 -39.49 -17.25
N GLN A 199 -24.05 -39.26 -15.95
CA GLN A 199 -23.39 -40.21 -15.06
C GLN A 199 -24.16 -41.52 -14.95
N LYS A 200 -25.48 -41.45 -14.75
CA LYS A 200 -26.35 -42.64 -14.66
C LYS A 200 -26.37 -43.44 -15.95
N ALA A 201 -26.33 -42.76 -17.10
CA ALA A 201 -26.23 -43.39 -18.41
C ALA A 201 -24.83 -43.91 -18.73
N GLN A 202 -23.83 -43.68 -17.86
CA GLN A 202 -22.42 -43.99 -18.08
C GLN A 202 -21.90 -43.42 -19.41
N ALA A 203 -22.47 -42.30 -19.85
CA ALA A 203 -22.11 -41.68 -21.13
C ALA A 203 -20.80 -40.89 -21.07
N LEU A 204 -20.24 -40.70 -19.86
CA LEU A 204 -18.98 -40.03 -19.63
C LEU A 204 -18.22 -40.73 -18.49
N ASP A 205 -16.89 -40.83 -18.61
CA ASP A 205 -16.04 -41.46 -17.61
C ASP A 205 -16.07 -40.72 -16.26
N SER A 206 -15.85 -41.45 -15.16
CA SER A 206 -15.88 -40.90 -13.80
C SER A 206 -14.89 -39.77 -13.57
N ASN A 207 -13.72 -39.78 -14.22
CA ASN A 207 -12.71 -38.73 -14.07
C ASN A 207 -13.22 -37.41 -14.63
N TRP A 208 -13.93 -37.43 -15.77
CA TRP A 208 -14.56 -36.25 -16.35
C TRP A 208 -15.73 -35.73 -15.51
N ILE A 209 -16.49 -36.63 -14.87
CA ILE A 209 -17.56 -36.24 -13.94
C ILE A 209 -16.98 -35.54 -12.71
N ALA A 210 -15.86 -36.03 -12.17
CA ALA A 210 -15.15 -35.38 -11.07
C ALA A 210 -14.67 -33.98 -11.48
N LEU A 211 -13.98 -33.87 -12.63
CA LEU A 211 -13.51 -32.59 -13.18
C LEU A 211 -14.66 -31.58 -13.36
N PHE A 212 -15.84 -32.03 -13.82
CA PHE A 212 -17.01 -31.17 -13.94
C PHE A 212 -17.41 -30.57 -12.58
N HIS A 213 -17.44 -31.38 -11.52
CA HIS A 213 -17.80 -30.91 -10.18
C HIS A 213 -16.80 -29.89 -9.63
N ASP A 214 -15.51 -30.12 -9.89
CA ASP A 214 -14.43 -29.24 -9.44
C ASP A 214 -14.48 -27.89 -10.17
N LEU A 215 -14.58 -27.91 -11.51
CA LEU A 215 -14.70 -26.69 -12.31
C LEU A 215 -15.96 -25.89 -11.96
N ARG A 216 -17.09 -26.56 -11.70
CA ARG A 216 -18.31 -25.90 -11.24
C ARG A 216 -18.10 -25.17 -9.92
N THR A 217 -17.36 -25.78 -9.00
CA THR A 217 -17.05 -25.20 -7.68
C THR A 217 -16.17 -23.98 -7.84
N LEU A 218 -15.11 -24.08 -8.64
CA LEU A 218 -14.21 -22.98 -8.99
C LEU A 218 -14.93 -21.79 -9.65
N ARG A 219 -15.86 -22.06 -10.58
CA ARG A 219 -16.68 -21.02 -11.21
C ARG A 219 -17.57 -20.30 -10.20
N ASN A 220 -18.15 -21.03 -9.25
CA ASN A 220 -19.01 -20.43 -8.23
C ASN A 220 -18.20 -19.53 -7.27
N GLU A 221 -16.99 -19.95 -6.91
CA GLU A 221 -16.06 -19.14 -6.10
C GLU A 221 -15.68 -17.84 -6.82
N ALA A 222 -15.33 -17.93 -8.10
CA ALA A 222 -15.03 -16.78 -8.95
C ALA A 222 -16.22 -15.81 -9.10
N ALA A 223 -17.45 -16.33 -9.08
CA ALA A 223 -18.67 -15.53 -9.22
C ALA A 223 -19.07 -14.81 -7.92
N HIS A 224 -18.84 -15.42 -6.76
CA HIS A 224 -19.29 -14.89 -5.47
C HIS A 224 -18.26 -14.01 -4.74
N SER A 225 -16.97 -14.16 -5.04
CA SER A 225 -15.92 -13.32 -4.47
C SER A 225 -16.10 -11.86 -4.93
N THR A 226 -15.97 -10.88 -4.04
CA THR A 226 -16.15 -9.45 -4.38
C THR A 226 -14.87 -8.81 -4.93
N ASP A 227 -13.72 -9.31 -4.50
CA ASP A 227 -12.38 -8.89 -4.95
C ASP A 227 -11.68 -10.15 -5.49
N PHE A 228 -11.72 -10.32 -6.81
CA PHE A 228 -11.26 -11.54 -7.48
C PHE A 228 -10.34 -11.16 -8.63
N SER A 229 -9.05 -11.33 -8.40
CA SER A 229 -7.97 -11.06 -9.33
C SER A 229 -6.93 -12.19 -9.24
N PRO A 230 -7.29 -13.45 -9.56
CA PRO A 230 -6.34 -14.55 -9.59
C PRO A 230 -5.23 -14.29 -10.62
N PRO A 231 -4.07 -14.96 -10.49
CA PRO A 231 -3.01 -14.86 -11.49
C PRO A 231 -3.52 -15.34 -12.86
N PRO A 232 -3.15 -14.66 -13.97
CA PRO A 232 -3.64 -15.02 -15.31
C PRO A 232 -3.38 -16.48 -15.69
N GLU A 233 -2.27 -17.06 -15.23
CA GLU A 233 -1.92 -18.46 -15.45
C GLU A 233 -2.97 -19.43 -14.88
N ALA A 234 -3.50 -19.17 -13.68
CA ALA A 234 -4.54 -20.02 -13.08
C ALA A 234 -5.85 -19.94 -13.87
N VAL A 235 -6.19 -18.76 -14.39
CA VAL A 235 -7.37 -18.57 -15.26
C VAL A 235 -7.19 -19.30 -16.59
N ILE A 236 -6.01 -19.21 -17.20
CA ILE A 236 -5.70 -19.91 -18.45
C ILE A 236 -5.84 -21.43 -18.26
N LYS A 237 -5.28 -21.97 -17.17
CA LYS A 237 -5.42 -23.38 -16.82
C LYS A 237 -6.88 -23.81 -16.64
N TYR A 238 -7.66 -23.02 -15.91
CA TYR A 238 -9.11 -23.27 -15.78
C TYR A 238 -9.80 -23.34 -17.15
N VAL A 239 -9.51 -22.37 -18.03
CA VAL A 239 -10.08 -22.32 -19.40
C VAL A 239 -9.66 -23.54 -20.21
N GLN A 240 -8.41 -24.00 -20.08
CA GLN A 240 -7.93 -25.19 -20.76
C GLN A 240 -8.67 -26.45 -20.27
N LEU A 241 -8.75 -26.67 -18.95
CA LEU A 241 -9.47 -27.81 -18.37
C LEU A 241 -10.96 -27.81 -18.78
N ALA A 242 -11.59 -26.64 -18.80
CA ALA A 242 -12.97 -26.50 -19.26
C ALA A 242 -13.13 -26.90 -20.73
N LYS A 243 -12.20 -26.51 -21.61
CA LYS A 243 -12.21 -26.91 -23.02
C LYS A 243 -11.98 -28.40 -23.22
N GLU A 244 -11.08 -28.99 -22.45
CA GLU A 244 -10.82 -30.43 -22.48
C GLU A 244 -12.09 -31.21 -22.08
N LEU A 245 -12.76 -30.79 -21.02
CA LEU A 245 -14.04 -31.35 -20.58
C LEU A 245 -15.14 -31.19 -21.65
N ALA A 246 -15.29 -29.99 -22.22
CA ALA A 246 -16.26 -29.73 -23.28
C ALA A 246 -16.00 -30.61 -24.51
N ASN A 247 -14.74 -30.82 -24.88
CA ASN A 247 -14.36 -31.71 -25.96
C ASN A 247 -14.70 -33.18 -25.64
N ALA A 248 -14.44 -33.64 -24.42
CA ALA A 248 -14.81 -34.98 -23.99
C ALA A 248 -16.32 -35.21 -24.07
N MET A 249 -17.13 -34.24 -23.62
CA MET A 249 -18.59 -34.28 -23.76
C MET A 249 -19.03 -34.31 -25.22
N ARG A 250 -18.38 -33.52 -26.10
CA ARG A 250 -18.66 -33.50 -27.54
C ARG A 250 -18.37 -34.84 -28.20
N VAL A 251 -17.24 -35.46 -27.89
CA VAL A 251 -16.88 -36.80 -28.38
C VAL A 251 -17.87 -37.85 -27.88
N ALA A 252 -18.19 -37.81 -26.58
CA ALA A 252 -19.18 -38.70 -25.96
C ALA A 252 -20.59 -38.55 -26.56
N ALA A 253 -20.92 -37.40 -27.14
CA ALA A 253 -22.21 -37.14 -27.77
C ALA A 253 -22.32 -37.69 -29.19
N ILE A 254 -21.20 -38.09 -29.81
CA ILE A 254 -21.13 -38.63 -31.17
C ILE A 254 -20.93 -40.16 -31.19
N GLY A 255 -20.17 -40.69 -30.23
CA GLY A 255 -20.12 -42.14 -29.98
C GLY A 255 -21.45 -42.66 -29.46
#